data_AF-A0A5C5BCL3-F1
#
_entry.id   AF-A0A5C5BCL3-F1
#
_cell.length_a   1.000
_cell.length_b   1.000
_cell.length_c   1.000
_cell.angle_alpha   90.00
_cell.angle_beta   90.00
_cell.angle_gamma   90.00
#
_symmetry.space_group_name_H-M   'P 1'
#
loop_
_entity.id
_entity.type
_entity.pdbx_description
1 polymer ?
#
loop_
_entity_poly.entity_id
_entity_poly.type
_entity_poly.pdbx_seq_one_letter_code
_entity_poly.pdbx_strand_id
1 'polypeptide(L)'
;MTTAPPTARPSAESRRPSPAPRRGHDGEHRLSPSADYVELTRRNRGFVPARTQRRLAEAVVLVAGCGSTGGAVIEPLARLGVQHLVLADNGSYELNNLNRQHAVRGDLGRNKAVVGAERVLAINPAAAVAVHERGITRTGVTALVEGCDVVIDGVDVTERAGWLAKYALHEAAARLGRPVVSGYDMAGTQYVRVYDYAPGDAPFDGRLTRAQVQHEHTWTLLRRIVPLRTVPVEMFVSARASLADPDAPLSQLVYTSLLFGALASRIVVDLLAGERVRRHTVIDAHQAVRTAGRRMSAQWGRPVQALLALRDLARSQRSVPPPAPASPPAPASPPASLARAAQAAPSTTGAAR
;
A
#
# COMPACT_ATOMS: atom_id res chain seq x y z
N MET A 1 73.77 27.45 12.57
CA MET A 1 74.21 28.84 12.34
C MET A 1 73.08 29.59 11.64
N THR A 2 72.61 30.68 12.27
CA THR A 2 72.11 31.92 11.62
C THR A 2 70.76 31.83 10.89
N THR A 3 69.61 32.08 11.55
CA THR A 3 68.88 33.37 11.73
C THR A 3 68.35 34.04 10.44
N ALA A 4 67.01 34.23 10.43
CA ALA A 4 66.10 34.93 9.48
C ALA A 4 66.39 36.46 9.33
N PRO A 5 65.57 37.38 8.74
CA PRO A 5 64.16 37.39 8.22
C PRO A 5 64.00 38.31 6.94
N PRO A 6 62.92 39.08 6.58
CA PRO A 6 61.54 39.23 7.09
C PRO A 6 60.39 39.35 6.03
N THR A 7 59.21 39.50 6.63
CA THR A 7 57.80 39.70 6.21
C THR A 7 57.45 40.79 5.18
N ALA A 8 56.34 40.56 4.45
CA ALA A 8 55.45 41.61 3.96
C ALA A 8 53.96 41.22 4.18
N ARG A 9 53.16 42.21 4.61
CA ARG A 9 51.79 42.18 5.15
C ARG A 9 50.68 42.07 4.08
N PRO A 10 49.42 41.78 4.49
CA PRO A 10 48.27 41.64 3.59
C PRO A 10 47.61 42.98 3.25
N SER A 11 46.95 43.08 2.09
CA SER A 11 46.19 44.26 1.70
C SER A 11 44.87 43.92 0.99
N ALA A 12 43.81 44.59 1.47
CA ALA A 12 42.58 44.98 0.79
C ALA A 12 41.51 43.90 0.49
N GLU A 13 40.71 43.63 1.52
CA GLU A 13 39.26 43.90 1.56
C GLU A 13 38.58 44.34 0.24
N SER A 14 37.62 43.54 -0.23
CA SER A 14 36.27 43.93 -0.66
C SER A 14 35.78 43.13 -1.89
N ARG A 15 34.78 42.29 -1.66
CA ARG A 15 33.49 42.25 -2.39
C ARG A 15 32.67 41.08 -1.87
N ARG A 16 31.94 41.34 -0.79
CA ARG A 16 30.69 40.62 -0.48
C ARG A 16 29.69 40.91 -1.61
N PRO A 17 28.91 39.93 -2.06
CA PRO A 17 27.57 40.22 -2.53
C PRO A 17 26.61 40.18 -1.31
N SER A 18 26.08 41.35 -0.98
CA SER A 18 24.81 41.54 -0.26
C SER A 18 23.89 42.31 -1.24
N PRO A 19 22.55 42.21 -1.23
CA PRO A 19 21.76 42.18 -0.01
C PRO A 19 20.58 41.19 0.00
N ALA A 20 20.03 41.04 1.21
CA ALA A 20 18.74 40.43 1.53
C ALA A 20 17.62 40.76 0.53
N PRO A 21 16.64 39.85 0.34
CA PRO A 21 15.49 40.15 -0.48
C PRO A 21 14.72 41.34 0.11
N ARG A 22 14.47 42.30 -0.76
CA ARG A 22 13.79 43.57 -0.51
C ARG A 22 12.39 43.33 0.06
N ARG A 23 12.01 44.10 1.07
CA ARG A 23 10.62 44.26 1.50
C ARG A 23 9.83 45.02 0.43
N GLY A 24 8.66 44.51 0.08
CA GLY A 24 7.64 45.27 -0.65
C GLY A 24 6.54 44.40 -1.25
N HIS A 25 5.42 44.28 -0.52
CA HIS A 25 4.07 43.84 -0.94
C HIS A 25 3.91 42.41 -1.47
N ASP A 26 3.68 41.46 -0.55
CA ASP A 26 2.37 40.82 -0.38
C ASP A 26 2.30 40.23 1.03
N GLY A 27 1.29 40.64 1.79
CA GLY A 27 1.06 40.20 3.16
C GLY A 27 0.51 38.78 3.20
N GLU A 28 1.32 37.77 2.90
CA GLU A 28 1.00 36.40 3.25
C GLU A 28 1.50 36.15 4.68
N HIS A 29 0.56 36.03 5.61
CA HIS A 29 0.80 35.50 6.95
C HIS A 29 1.31 34.06 6.85
N ARG A 30 2.60 33.88 6.56
CA ARG A 30 3.25 32.58 6.64
C ARG A 30 3.39 32.26 8.12
N LEU A 31 2.52 31.39 8.63
CA LEU A 31 2.51 31.01 10.04
C LEU A 31 3.78 30.17 10.32
N SER A 32 4.16 30.02 11.59
CA SER A 32 5.21 29.03 11.93
C SER A 32 4.73 27.61 11.60
N PRO A 33 5.60 26.60 11.41
CA PRO A 33 5.17 25.24 11.07
C PRO A 33 4.12 24.65 12.03
N SER A 34 4.18 25.01 13.31
CA SER A 34 3.16 24.64 14.30
C SER A 34 1.83 25.37 14.11
N ALA A 35 1.85 26.64 13.68
CA ALA A 35 0.66 27.44 13.45
C ALA A 35 0.01 27.14 12.09
N ASP A 36 0.78 26.80 11.06
CA ASP A 36 0.29 26.24 9.80
C ASP A 36 -0.54 24.97 10.06
N TYR A 37 -0.02 24.06 10.89
CA TYR A 37 -0.75 22.85 11.26
C TYR A 37 -2.08 23.14 11.99
N VAL A 38 -2.07 24.10 12.91
CA VAL A 38 -3.27 24.49 13.66
C VAL A 38 -4.34 25.08 12.75
N GLU A 39 -3.96 25.87 11.74
CA GLU A 39 -4.91 26.40 10.75
C GLU A 39 -5.37 25.32 9.77
N LEU A 40 -4.46 24.49 9.25
CA LEU A 40 -4.77 23.35 8.36
C LEU A 40 -5.86 22.45 8.96
N THR A 41 -5.76 22.18 10.27
CA THR A 41 -6.67 21.27 10.98
C THR A 41 -7.81 22.00 11.71
N ARG A 42 -7.94 23.32 11.55
CA ARG A 42 -8.93 24.13 12.28
C ARG A 42 -10.37 23.64 12.07
N ARG A 43 -10.69 23.17 10.86
CA ARG A 43 -12.02 22.66 10.49
C ARG A 43 -12.33 21.26 11.01
N ASN A 44 -11.36 20.58 11.62
CA ASN A 44 -11.59 19.31 12.32
C ASN A 44 -12.18 19.54 13.72
N ARG A 45 -12.03 20.75 14.29
CA ARG A 45 -12.51 21.08 15.65
C ARG A 45 -14.01 20.82 15.76
N GLY A 46 -14.41 20.22 16.89
CA GLY A 46 -15.80 19.82 17.16
C GLY A 46 -16.10 18.37 16.77
N PHE A 47 -15.41 17.82 15.77
CA PHE A 47 -15.54 16.43 15.34
C PHE A 47 -14.32 15.57 15.69
N VAL A 48 -13.13 16.19 15.73
CA VAL A 48 -11.88 15.59 16.20
C VAL A 48 -11.44 16.34 17.47
N PRO A 49 -11.48 15.70 18.65
CA PRO A 49 -11.02 16.33 19.89
C PRO A 49 -9.54 16.74 19.82
N ALA A 50 -9.16 17.82 20.50
CA ALA A 50 -7.78 18.33 20.46
C ALA A 50 -6.73 17.29 20.88
N ARG A 51 -7.07 16.38 21.81
CA ARG A 51 -6.19 15.25 22.18
C ARG A 51 -5.95 14.31 21.00
N THR A 52 -6.99 13.98 20.26
CA THR A 52 -6.94 13.10 19.09
C THR A 52 -6.20 13.79 17.94
N GLN A 53 -6.39 15.09 17.76
CA GLN A 53 -5.65 15.87 16.76
C GLN A 53 -4.14 15.86 17.03
N ARG A 54 -3.71 15.98 18.30
CA ARG A 54 -2.29 15.81 18.67
C ARG A 54 -1.79 14.41 18.38
N ARG A 55 -2.57 13.37 18.74
CA ARG A 55 -2.23 11.98 18.42
C ARG A 55 -2.10 11.74 16.91
N LEU A 56 -2.96 12.34 16.08
CA LEU A 56 -2.83 12.29 14.62
C LEU A 56 -1.52 12.93 14.14
N ALA A 57 -1.13 14.06 14.73
CA ALA A 57 0.12 14.73 14.38
C ALA A 57 1.35 13.85 14.68
N GLU A 58 1.35 13.16 15.81
CA GLU A 58 2.47 12.33 16.28
C GLU A 58 2.51 10.92 15.65
N ALA A 59 1.36 10.40 15.22
CA ALA A 59 1.24 9.02 14.78
C ALA A 59 1.89 8.76 13.43
N VAL A 60 2.50 7.58 13.30
CA VAL A 60 3.05 7.06 12.04
C VAL A 60 2.06 6.07 11.41
N VAL A 61 1.60 6.36 10.19
CA VAL A 61 0.68 5.49 9.46
C VAL A 61 1.39 4.86 8.25
N LEU A 62 1.44 3.53 8.22
CA LEU A 62 1.91 2.76 7.07
C LEU A 62 0.76 2.54 6.09
N VAL A 63 0.96 2.90 4.82
CA VAL A 63 0.09 2.51 3.71
C VAL A 63 0.82 1.50 2.84
N ALA A 64 0.44 0.23 2.97
CA ALA A 64 0.97 -0.88 2.20
C ALA A 64 0.10 -1.11 0.95
N GLY A 65 0.61 -0.75 -0.22
CA GLY A 65 -0.13 -0.68 -1.48
C GLY A 65 -0.85 0.66 -1.64
N CYS A 66 -0.37 1.50 -2.55
CA CYS A 66 -0.83 2.85 -2.88
C CYS A 66 -1.72 2.88 -4.15
N GLY A 67 -2.38 1.76 -4.47
CA GLY A 67 -3.31 1.62 -5.60
C GLY A 67 -4.73 2.15 -5.31
N SER A 68 -5.76 1.46 -5.83
CA SER A 68 -7.18 1.81 -5.66
C SER A 68 -7.56 2.03 -4.20
N THR A 69 -7.29 1.04 -3.36
CA THR A 69 -7.68 1.06 -1.94
C THR A 69 -6.73 1.94 -1.13
N GLY A 70 -5.45 1.58 -0.99
CA GLY A 70 -4.55 2.33 -0.12
C GLY A 70 -4.20 3.73 -0.64
N GLY A 71 -4.16 3.96 -1.96
CA GLY A 71 -3.97 5.30 -2.51
C GLY A 71 -5.10 6.27 -2.14
N ALA A 72 -6.33 5.78 -2.01
CA ALA A 72 -7.49 6.59 -1.67
C ALA A 72 -7.49 7.12 -0.24
N VAL A 73 -6.68 6.57 0.67
CA VAL A 73 -6.61 7.03 2.07
C VAL A 73 -5.49 8.05 2.30
N ILE A 74 -4.50 8.16 1.40
CA ILE A 74 -3.29 8.98 1.59
C ILE A 74 -3.65 10.46 1.77
N GLU A 75 -4.35 11.06 0.81
CA GLU A 75 -4.75 12.47 0.90
C GLU A 75 -5.73 12.74 2.06
N PRO A 76 -6.77 11.91 2.30
CA PRO A 76 -7.61 12.07 3.49
C PRO A 76 -6.82 12.10 4.81
N LEU A 77 -5.81 11.24 4.99
CA LEU A 77 -4.99 11.24 6.21
C LEU A 77 -4.16 12.52 6.35
N ALA A 78 -3.53 12.96 5.26
CA ALA A 78 -2.78 14.22 5.26
C ALA A 78 -3.69 15.41 5.62
N ARG A 79 -4.90 15.46 5.04
CA ARG A 79 -5.91 16.52 5.30
C ARG A 79 -6.50 16.45 6.70
N LEU A 80 -6.59 15.26 7.30
CA LEU A 80 -6.96 15.09 8.71
C LEU A 80 -5.84 15.50 9.68
N GLY A 81 -4.63 15.75 9.19
CA GLY A 81 -3.50 16.21 9.97
C GLY A 81 -2.57 15.10 10.45
N VAL A 82 -2.54 13.94 9.78
CA VAL A 82 -1.43 12.99 9.96
C VAL A 82 -0.16 13.60 9.37
N GLN A 83 0.90 13.69 10.17
CA GLN A 83 2.18 14.26 9.70
C GLN A 83 3.20 13.19 9.30
N HIS A 84 3.09 11.97 9.80
CA HIS A 84 4.07 10.91 9.52
C HIS A 84 3.43 9.77 8.72
N LEU A 85 3.83 9.62 7.47
CA LEU A 85 3.33 8.61 6.55
C LEU A 85 4.47 7.75 6.01
N VAL A 86 4.26 6.44 5.98
CA VAL A 86 5.16 5.50 5.30
C VAL A 86 4.37 4.89 4.14
N LEU A 87 4.82 5.12 2.91
CA LEU A 87 4.13 4.69 1.70
C LEU A 87 4.94 3.60 1.01
N ALA A 88 4.35 2.41 0.81
CA ALA A 88 5.04 1.27 0.23
C ALA A 88 4.24 0.69 -0.95
N ASP A 89 4.76 0.84 -2.18
CA ASP A 89 4.15 0.27 -3.40
C ASP A 89 5.26 -0.05 -4.41
N ASN A 90 5.17 -1.21 -5.06
CA ASN A 90 6.12 -1.69 -6.07
C ASN A 90 5.66 -1.44 -7.51
N GLY A 91 4.45 -0.94 -7.70
CA GLY A 91 3.86 -0.65 -8.99
C GLY A 91 4.01 0.83 -9.39
N SER A 92 3.90 1.05 -10.69
CA SER A 92 3.79 2.38 -11.28
C SER A 92 2.38 2.60 -11.82
N TYR A 93 1.98 3.85 -12.04
CA TYR A 93 0.67 4.13 -12.63
C TYR A 93 0.61 3.75 -14.11
N GLU A 94 -0.42 3.01 -14.46
CA GLU A 94 -0.79 2.66 -15.83
C GLU A 94 -2.04 3.41 -16.28
N LEU A 95 -2.29 3.47 -17.59
CA LEU A 95 -3.45 4.18 -18.14
C LEU A 95 -4.78 3.67 -17.56
N ASN A 96 -4.90 2.35 -17.40
CA ASN A 96 -6.08 1.71 -16.83
C ASN A 96 -6.28 2.05 -15.33
N ASN A 97 -5.31 2.67 -14.65
CA ASN A 97 -5.41 3.07 -13.25
C ASN A 97 -6.16 4.40 -13.08
N LEU A 98 -6.16 5.25 -14.11
CA LEU A 98 -6.78 6.59 -14.08
C LEU A 98 -8.30 6.54 -13.86
N ASN A 99 -8.94 5.39 -14.09
CA ASN A 99 -10.38 5.23 -13.88
C ASN A 99 -10.80 5.21 -12.41
N ARG A 100 -9.86 5.01 -11.47
CA ARG A 100 -10.19 4.75 -10.05
C ARG A 100 -9.12 5.12 -9.03
N GLN A 101 -7.88 5.29 -9.44
CA GLN A 101 -6.79 5.66 -8.54
C GLN A 101 -6.61 7.18 -8.60
N HIS A 102 -6.15 7.77 -7.50
CA HIS A 102 -5.77 9.18 -7.46
C HIS A 102 -4.50 9.38 -8.29
N ALA A 103 -4.64 9.43 -9.62
CA ALA A 103 -3.56 9.59 -10.58
C ALA A 103 -4.03 10.51 -11.70
N VAL A 104 -3.12 11.32 -12.23
CA VAL A 104 -3.38 12.13 -13.41
C VAL A 104 -2.53 11.64 -14.59
N ARG A 105 -2.79 12.15 -15.80
CA ARG A 105 -2.03 11.76 -17.00
C ARG A 105 -0.52 11.95 -16.87
N GLY A 106 -0.09 12.97 -16.13
CA GLY A 106 1.33 13.23 -15.87
C GLY A 106 2.00 12.21 -14.95
N ASP A 107 1.22 11.34 -14.29
CA ASP A 107 1.76 10.35 -13.36
C ASP A 107 2.08 8.99 -13.99
N LEU A 108 1.74 8.79 -15.26
CA LEU A 108 1.94 7.52 -15.94
C LEU A 108 3.42 7.12 -15.95
N GLY A 109 3.69 5.86 -15.59
CA GLY A 109 5.04 5.33 -15.45
C GLY A 109 5.78 5.70 -14.16
N ARG A 110 5.18 6.53 -13.29
CA ARG A 110 5.77 6.90 -11.99
C ARG A 110 5.31 5.94 -10.89
N ASN A 111 6.19 5.65 -9.93
CA ASN A 111 5.87 4.81 -8.78
C ASN A 111 4.73 5.42 -7.95
N LYS A 112 3.74 4.59 -7.58
CA LYS A 112 2.51 5.06 -6.91
C LYS A 112 2.78 5.67 -5.53
N ALA A 113 3.73 5.12 -4.76
CA ALA A 113 4.09 5.62 -3.45
C ALA A 113 4.83 6.97 -3.53
N VAL A 114 5.68 7.15 -4.54
CA VAL A 114 6.38 8.43 -4.81
C VAL A 114 5.37 9.54 -5.09
N VAL A 115 4.44 9.33 -6.02
CA VAL A 115 3.42 10.36 -6.34
C VAL A 115 2.50 10.60 -5.14
N GLY A 116 2.17 9.55 -4.38
CA GLY A 116 1.45 9.69 -3.10
C GLY A 116 2.17 10.63 -2.13
N ALA A 117 3.49 10.50 -1.98
CA ALA A 117 4.28 11.37 -1.12
C ALA A 117 4.29 12.83 -1.59
N GLU A 118 4.42 13.06 -2.90
CA GLU A 118 4.35 14.40 -3.48
C GLU A 118 3.00 15.08 -3.20
N ARG A 119 1.90 14.33 -3.29
CA ARG A 119 0.55 14.83 -2.94
C ARG A 119 0.45 15.21 -1.47
N VAL A 120 1.00 14.40 -0.57
CA VAL A 120 1.03 14.70 0.86
C VAL A 120 1.81 15.98 1.12
N LEU A 121 3.01 16.11 0.54
CA LEU A 121 3.86 17.30 0.71
C LEU A 121 3.26 18.56 0.08
N ALA A 122 2.48 18.42 -1.00
CA ALA A 122 1.72 19.52 -1.58
C ALA A 122 0.55 19.97 -0.67
N ILE A 123 -0.03 19.06 0.12
CA ILE A 123 -1.09 19.36 1.10
C ILE A 123 -0.49 19.96 2.38
N ASN A 124 0.58 19.36 2.89
CA ASN A 124 1.26 19.74 4.12
C ASN A 124 2.79 19.62 3.94
N PRO A 125 3.48 20.72 3.60
CA PRO A 125 4.93 20.72 3.42
C PRO A 125 5.74 20.34 4.67
N ALA A 126 5.13 20.39 5.86
CA ALA A 126 5.76 20.00 7.12
C ALA A 126 5.61 18.50 7.44
N ALA A 127 4.88 17.73 6.62
CA ALA A 127 4.75 16.29 6.80
C ALA A 127 6.08 15.57 6.53
N ALA A 128 6.35 14.50 7.29
CA ALA A 128 7.43 13.57 7.02
C ALA A 128 6.87 12.33 6.31
N VAL A 129 7.31 12.11 5.07
CA VAL A 129 6.85 10.98 4.26
C VAL A 129 8.03 10.09 3.85
N ALA A 130 8.01 8.84 4.26
CA ALA A 130 8.97 7.83 3.83
C ALA A 130 8.38 7.00 2.68
N VAL A 131 9.18 6.77 1.63
CA VAL A 131 8.75 6.02 0.44
C VAL A 131 9.56 4.73 0.31
N HIS A 132 8.84 3.62 0.12
CA HIS A 132 9.40 2.30 -0.13
C HIS A 132 8.91 1.76 -1.48
N GLU A 133 9.65 2.09 -2.54
CA GLU A 133 9.33 1.73 -3.93
C GLU A 133 9.39 0.22 -4.23
N ARG A 134 9.92 -0.58 -3.29
CA ARG A 134 9.92 -2.05 -3.41
C ARG A 134 8.65 -2.68 -2.81
N GLY A 135 7.72 -1.86 -2.32
CA GLY A 135 6.52 -2.32 -1.64
C GLY A 135 6.84 -3.13 -0.37
N ILE A 136 5.91 -4.01 0.00
CA ILE A 136 6.09 -4.92 1.12
C ILE A 136 6.95 -6.11 0.69
N THR A 137 8.10 -6.26 1.34
CA THR A 137 9.02 -7.37 1.12
C THR A 137 9.15 -8.21 2.39
N ARG A 138 9.40 -9.52 2.23
CA ARG A 138 9.53 -10.44 3.36
C ARG A 138 10.63 -10.03 4.35
N THR A 139 11.72 -9.44 3.86
CA THR A 139 12.86 -9.03 4.70
C THR A 139 12.66 -7.66 5.33
N GLY A 140 11.92 -6.75 4.70
CA GLY A 140 11.73 -5.38 5.19
C GLY A 140 10.46 -5.17 6.03
N VAL A 141 9.43 -5.99 5.86
CA VAL A 141 8.09 -5.73 6.43
C VAL A 141 8.08 -5.56 7.94
N THR A 142 8.91 -6.30 8.67
CA THR A 142 8.96 -6.21 10.14
C THR A 142 9.38 -4.82 10.60
N ALA A 143 10.45 -4.26 10.02
CA ALA A 143 10.95 -2.94 10.36
C ALA A 143 9.94 -1.84 9.98
N LEU A 144 9.23 -2.00 8.85
CA LEU A 144 8.17 -1.08 8.45
C LEU A 144 7.03 -1.05 9.47
N VAL A 145 6.57 -2.22 9.92
CA VAL A 145 5.44 -2.33 10.84
C VAL A 145 5.81 -1.91 12.26
N GLU A 146 7.03 -2.19 12.71
CA GLU A 146 7.51 -1.85 14.06
C GLU A 146 7.45 -0.35 14.33
N GLY A 147 7.86 0.45 13.35
CA GLY A 147 7.89 1.92 13.43
C GLY A 147 6.53 2.61 13.24
N CYS A 148 5.42 1.88 13.08
CA CYS A 148 4.11 2.44 12.78
C CYS A 148 3.08 2.20 13.89
N ASP A 149 2.15 3.14 14.06
CA ASP A 149 1.03 3.02 15.01
C ASP A 149 -0.18 2.32 14.38
N VAL A 150 -0.43 2.56 13.09
CA VAL A 150 -1.54 1.96 12.33
C VAL A 150 -1.07 1.53 10.95
N VAL A 151 -1.53 0.37 10.49
CA VAL A 151 -1.27 -0.16 9.15
C VAL A 151 -2.53 -0.10 8.31
N ILE A 152 -2.43 0.46 7.12
CA ILE A 152 -3.43 0.37 6.06
C ILE A 152 -2.98 -0.70 5.07
N ASP A 153 -3.82 -1.72 4.92
CA ASP A 153 -3.63 -2.79 3.95
C ASP A 153 -4.42 -2.51 2.67
N GLY A 154 -3.73 -1.94 1.69
CA GLY A 154 -4.17 -1.73 0.31
C GLY A 154 -3.41 -2.61 -0.69
N VAL A 155 -2.76 -3.68 -0.24
CA VAL A 155 -1.97 -4.59 -1.10
C VAL A 155 -2.88 -5.26 -2.11
N ASP A 156 -2.55 -5.14 -3.40
CA ASP A 156 -3.25 -5.82 -4.49
C ASP A 156 -3.01 -7.34 -4.40
N VAL A 157 -4.08 -8.11 -4.63
CA VAL A 157 -4.10 -9.58 -4.51
C VAL A 157 -4.56 -10.26 -5.79
N THR A 158 -4.54 -9.54 -6.90
CA THR A 158 -4.66 -10.08 -8.26
C THR A 158 -3.63 -11.18 -8.51
N GLU A 159 -2.39 -10.97 -8.07
CA GLU A 159 -1.28 -11.91 -8.23
C GLU A 159 -0.85 -12.61 -6.94
N ARG A 160 -0.12 -13.73 -7.08
CA ARG A 160 0.44 -14.50 -5.97
C ARG A 160 1.41 -13.67 -5.11
N ALA A 161 2.26 -12.87 -5.76
CA ALA A 161 3.21 -12.02 -5.06
C ALA A 161 2.49 -11.05 -4.10
N GLY A 162 1.35 -10.51 -4.54
CA GLY A 162 0.46 -9.68 -3.74
C GLY A 162 -0.08 -10.39 -2.49
N TRP A 163 -0.54 -11.63 -2.63
CA TRP A 163 -0.95 -12.44 -1.48
C TRP A 163 0.18 -12.72 -0.49
N LEU A 164 1.38 -13.03 -0.98
CA LEU A 164 2.56 -13.26 -0.14
C LEU A 164 2.95 -11.99 0.62
N ALA A 165 2.91 -10.83 -0.04
CA ALA A 165 3.15 -9.53 0.56
C ALA A 165 2.09 -9.20 1.63
N LYS A 166 0.80 -9.37 1.32
CA LYS A 166 -0.29 -9.17 2.28
C LYS A 166 -0.17 -10.10 3.49
N TYR A 167 0.17 -11.37 3.27
CA TYR A 167 0.37 -12.30 4.39
C TYR A 167 1.54 -11.90 5.27
N ALA A 168 2.68 -11.53 4.68
CA ALA A 168 3.84 -11.07 5.43
C ALA A 168 3.54 -9.78 6.25
N LEU A 169 2.72 -8.88 5.70
CA LEU A 169 2.24 -7.68 6.41
C LEU A 169 1.43 -8.05 7.65
N HIS A 170 0.42 -8.90 7.49
CA HIS A 170 -0.43 -9.33 8.61
C HIS A 170 0.33 -10.18 9.63
N GLU A 171 1.29 -11.01 9.20
CA GLU A 171 2.16 -11.78 10.10
C GLU A 171 3.04 -10.87 10.96
N ALA A 172 3.64 -9.83 10.36
CA ALA A 172 4.42 -8.84 11.11
C ALA A 172 3.54 -8.03 12.06
N ALA A 173 2.36 -7.57 11.60
CA ALA A 173 1.43 -6.79 12.40
C ALA A 173 0.90 -7.59 13.60
N ALA A 174 0.53 -8.86 13.40
CA ALA A 174 0.04 -9.70 14.48
C ALA A 174 1.14 -10.01 15.52
N ARG A 175 2.38 -10.24 15.07
CA ARG A 175 3.52 -10.42 15.98
C ARG A 175 3.80 -9.17 16.83
N LEU A 176 3.64 -7.98 16.25
CA LEU A 176 3.94 -6.70 16.90
C LEU A 176 2.72 -6.05 17.59
N GLY A 177 1.54 -6.66 17.50
CA GLY A 177 0.30 -6.09 18.03
C GLY A 177 -0.11 -4.77 17.37
N ARG A 178 0.10 -4.64 16.05
CA ARG A 178 -0.26 -3.43 15.29
C ARG A 178 -1.62 -3.58 14.63
N PRO A 179 -2.53 -2.61 14.77
CA PRO A 179 -3.83 -2.68 14.11
C PRO A 179 -3.69 -2.53 12.59
N VAL A 180 -4.44 -3.34 11.85
CA VAL A 180 -4.48 -3.31 10.38
C VAL A 180 -5.89 -2.99 9.89
N VAL A 181 -6.02 -1.97 9.05
CA VAL A 181 -7.26 -1.61 8.35
C VAL A 181 -7.16 -2.11 6.91
N SER A 182 -7.92 -3.14 6.56
CA SER A 182 -7.86 -3.82 5.26
C SER A 182 -9.15 -3.56 4.46
N GLY A 183 -9.00 -3.16 3.20
CA GLY A 183 -10.11 -2.84 2.30
C GLY A 183 -10.31 -3.88 1.20
N TYR A 184 -11.56 -4.13 0.85
CA TYR A 184 -11.97 -5.02 -0.24
C TYR A 184 -13.03 -4.32 -1.09
N ASP A 185 -12.59 -3.86 -2.26
CA ASP A 185 -13.42 -3.18 -3.25
C ASP A 185 -14.21 -4.23 -4.06
N MET A 186 -15.54 -4.28 -3.89
CA MET A 186 -16.40 -5.29 -4.54
C MET A 186 -17.51 -4.62 -5.34
N ALA A 187 -17.26 -4.34 -6.62
CA ALA A 187 -18.20 -3.60 -7.48
C ALA A 187 -18.63 -2.28 -6.84
N GLY A 188 -19.88 -2.17 -6.35
CA GLY A 188 -20.40 -0.99 -5.66
C GLY A 188 -20.36 -1.04 -4.13
N THR A 189 -19.79 -2.11 -3.57
CA THR A 189 -19.76 -2.38 -2.13
C THR A 189 -18.34 -2.28 -1.61
N GLN A 190 -18.13 -1.41 -0.63
CA GLN A 190 -16.88 -1.36 0.12
C GLN A 190 -16.98 -2.18 1.40
N TYR A 191 -16.12 -3.18 1.52
CA TYR A 191 -15.95 -3.94 2.75
C TYR A 191 -14.62 -3.58 3.40
N VAL A 192 -14.66 -3.09 4.64
CA VAL A 192 -13.49 -2.82 5.45
C VAL A 192 -13.47 -3.79 6.63
N ARG A 193 -12.32 -4.43 6.83
CA ARG A 193 -12.04 -5.25 8.00
C ARG A 193 -10.93 -4.61 8.81
N VAL A 194 -11.19 -4.43 10.11
CA VAL A 194 -10.16 -4.03 11.05
C VAL A 194 -9.68 -5.26 11.81
N TYR A 195 -8.37 -5.47 11.78
CA TYR A 195 -7.66 -6.44 12.60
C TYR A 195 -7.01 -5.69 13.74
N ASP A 196 -7.59 -5.82 14.92
CA ASP A 196 -7.07 -5.22 16.15
C ASP A 196 -6.22 -6.28 16.86
N TYR A 197 -4.99 -6.46 16.37
CA TYR A 197 -4.11 -7.53 16.82
C TYR A 197 -3.51 -7.26 18.20
N ALA A 198 -3.53 -8.27 19.06
CA ALA A 198 -2.64 -8.35 20.21
C ALA A 198 -1.33 -9.06 19.82
N PRO A 199 -0.19 -8.76 20.50
CA PRO A 199 1.06 -9.45 20.26
C PRO A 199 0.91 -10.97 20.38
N GLY A 200 1.23 -11.70 19.31
CA GLY A 200 1.13 -13.16 19.24
C GLY A 200 -0.18 -13.69 18.65
N ASP A 201 -1.12 -12.81 18.27
CA ASP A 201 -2.30 -13.22 17.51
C ASP A 201 -1.90 -13.90 16.18
N ALA A 202 -2.79 -14.76 15.68
CA ALA A 202 -2.61 -15.35 14.37
C ALA A 202 -2.96 -14.33 13.26
N PRO A 203 -2.17 -14.24 12.17
CA PRO A 203 -2.51 -13.39 11.04
C PRO A 203 -3.89 -13.76 10.47
N PHE A 204 -4.62 -12.74 10.02
CA PHE A 204 -6.01 -12.83 9.57
C PHE A 204 -7.03 -13.42 10.57
N ASP A 205 -6.75 -13.37 11.88
CA ASP A 205 -7.51 -14.04 12.94
C ASP A 205 -7.53 -15.56 12.75
N GLY A 206 -6.41 -16.14 12.28
CA GLY A 206 -6.27 -17.58 12.02
C GLY A 206 -7.03 -18.10 10.80
N ARG A 207 -7.65 -17.22 10.01
CA ARG A 207 -8.43 -17.63 8.83
C ARG A 207 -7.59 -18.02 7.61
N LEU A 208 -6.32 -17.66 7.60
CA LEU A 208 -5.39 -17.98 6.53
C LEU A 208 -4.07 -18.51 7.10
N THR A 209 -3.49 -19.48 6.42
CA THR A 209 -2.11 -19.92 6.65
C THR A 209 -1.21 -19.56 5.47
N ARG A 210 0.09 -19.47 5.74
CA ARG A 210 1.09 -19.22 4.69
C ARG A 210 1.06 -20.26 3.59
N ALA A 211 0.88 -21.54 3.96
CA ALA A 211 0.79 -22.64 3.00
C ALA A 211 -0.43 -22.48 2.07
N GLN A 212 -1.57 -22.02 2.59
CA GLN A 212 -2.75 -21.74 1.77
C GLN A 212 -2.48 -20.60 0.79
N VAL A 213 -1.87 -19.51 1.26
CA VAL A 213 -1.50 -18.37 0.42
C VAL A 213 -0.56 -18.76 -0.72
N GLN A 214 0.34 -19.72 -0.49
CA GLN A 214 1.26 -20.20 -1.53
C GLN A 214 0.56 -21.01 -2.61
N HIS A 215 -0.41 -21.86 -2.27
CA HIS A 215 -0.90 -22.89 -3.18
C HIS A 215 -2.35 -22.70 -3.64
N GLU A 216 -3.19 -21.96 -2.91
CA GLU A 216 -4.62 -21.87 -3.21
C GLU A 216 -4.99 -20.71 -4.12
N HIS A 217 -6.05 -20.87 -4.91
CA HIS A 217 -6.56 -19.83 -5.81
C HIS A 217 -7.04 -18.56 -5.06
N THR A 218 -6.87 -17.37 -5.67
CA THR A 218 -7.24 -16.05 -5.10
C THR A 218 -8.68 -16.02 -4.57
N TRP A 219 -9.66 -16.47 -5.35
CA TRP A 219 -11.07 -16.54 -4.92
C TRP A 219 -11.29 -17.42 -3.67
N THR A 220 -10.51 -18.50 -3.52
CA THR A 220 -10.59 -19.37 -2.35
C THR A 220 -10.06 -18.68 -1.09
N LEU A 221 -8.97 -17.92 -1.24
CA LEU A 221 -8.39 -17.10 -0.17
C LEU A 221 -9.36 -15.97 0.24
N LEU A 222 -9.91 -15.24 -0.74
CA LEU A 222 -10.89 -14.18 -0.50
C LEU A 222 -12.12 -14.68 0.26
N ARG A 223 -12.66 -15.85 -0.09
CA ARG A 223 -13.83 -16.45 0.59
C ARG A 223 -13.60 -16.70 2.09
N ARG A 224 -12.36 -16.91 2.52
CA ARG A 224 -12.02 -17.08 3.95
C ARG A 224 -11.95 -15.75 4.70
N ILE A 225 -11.62 -14.67 4.01
CA ILE A 225 -11.49 -13.35 4.62
C ILE A 225 -12.81 -12.57 4.58
N VAL A 226 -13.45 -12.56 3.41
CA VAL A 226 -14.65 -11.79 3.10
C VAL A 226 -15.89 -12.66 3.30
N PRO A 227 -16.76 -12.34 4.28
CA PRO A 227 -17.97 -13.13 4.51
C PRO A 227 -18.89 -13.07 3.28
N LEU A 228 -19.36 -14.22 2.79
CA LEU A 228 -20.23 -14.29 1.60
C LEU A 228 -21.48 -13.39 1.69
N ARG A 229 -22.02 -13.19 2.89
CA ARG A 229 -23.16 -12.28 3.15
C ARG A 229 -22.87 -10.80 2.86
N THR A 230 -21.61 -10.40 2.68
CA THR A 230 -21.20 -9.04 2.32
C THR A 230 -20.94 -8.87 0.82
N VAL A 231 -20.81 -9.97 0.08
CA VAL A 231 -20.49 -9.97 -1.35
C VAL A 231 -21.75 -9.61 -2.15
N PRO A 232 -21.75 -8.53 -2.97
CA PRO A 232 -22.91 -8.14 -3.76
C PRO A 232 -23.09 -9.05 -4.98
N VAL A 233 -24.28 -9.04 -5.59
CA VAL A 233 -24.63 -9.96 -6.68
C VAL A 233 -23.76 -9.78 -7.92
N GLU A 234 -23.39 -8.53 -8.22
CA GLU A 234 -22.51 -8.13 -9.30
C GLU A 234 -21.15 -8.79 -9.18
N MET A 235 -20.68 -8.97 -7.94
CA MET A 235 -19.39 -9.56 -7.68
C MET A 235 -19.39 -11.07 -7.92
N PHE A 236 -20.52 -11.77 -7.72
CA PHE A 236 -20.65 -13.17 -8.12
C PHE A 236 -20.62 -13.31 -9.65
N VAL A 237 -21.28 -12.41 -10.37
CA VAL A 237 -21.25 -12.40 -11.84
C VAL A 237 -19.83 -12.14 -12.34
N SER A 238 -19.16 -11.14 -11.79
CA SER A 238 -17.77 -10.81 -12.11
C SER A 238 -16.82 -11.96 -11.79
N ALA A 239 -16.93 -12.55 -10.60
CA ALA A 239 -16.10 -13.69 -10.19
C ALA A 239 -16.24 -14.90 -11.14
N ARG A 240 -17.45 -15.19 -11.61
CA ARG A 240 -17.69 -16.25 -12.59
C ARG A 240 -17.05 -15.95 -13.94
N ALA A 241 -17.11 -14.71 -14.40
CA ALA A 241 -16.44 -14.29 -15.63
C ALA A 241 -14.91 -14.43 -15.50
N SER A 242 -14.32 -13.98 -14.39
CA SER A 242 -12.87 -14.12 -14.13
C SER A 242 -12.43 -15.56 -13.92
N LEU A 243 -13.31 -16.46 -13.44
CA LEU A 243 -13.01 -17.89 -13.36
C LEU A 243 -13.04 -18.59 -14.73
N ALA A 244 -13.79 -18.04 -15.69
CA ALA A 244 -13.86 -18.54 -17.06
C ALA A 244 -12.72 -17.99 -17.92
N ASP A 245 -12.29 -16.75 -17.66
CA ASP A 245 -11.21 -16.06 -18.34
C ASP A 245 -10.24 -15.46 -17.31
N PRO A 246 -9.08 -16.11 -17.07
CA PRO A 246 -8.06 -15.63 -16.12
C PRO A 246 -7.49 -14.24 -16.48
N ASP A 247 -7.56 -13.84 -17.74
CA ASP A 247 -7.05 -12.53 -18.21
C ASP A 247 -8.10 -11.42 -18.04
N ALA A 248 -9.34 -11.78 -17.68
CA ALA A 248 -10.40 -10.79 -17.45
C ALA A 248 -10.07 -9.91 -16.24
N PRO A 249 -10.03 -8.58 -16.40
CA PRO A 249 -9.64 -7.68 -15.33
C PRO A 249 -10.66 -7.71 -14.19
N LEU A 250 -10.17 -7.73 -12.95
CA LEU A 250 -11.00 -7.52 -11.77
C LEU A 250 -11.55 -6.09 -11.81
N SER A 251 -12.87 -5.98 -11.99
CA SER A 251 -13.55 -4.69 -12.08
C SER A 251 -13.48 -3.94 -10.75
N GLN A 252 -12.93 -2.74 -10.78
CA GLN A 252 -12.82 -1.82 -9.64
C GLN A 252 -13.34 -0.43 -10.05
N LEU A 253 -14.09 0.22 -9.16
CA LEU A 253 -14.82 1.47 -9.44
C LEU A 253 -14.39 2.58 -8.47
N VAL A 254 -14.24 3.79 -9.00
CA VAL A 254 -13.68 4.94 -8.27
C VAL A 254 -14.43 5.25 -6.97
N TYR A 255 -15.76 5.24 -6.98
CA TYR A 255 -16.51 5.62 -5.78
C TYR A 255 -16.41 4.56 -4.67
N THR A 256 -16.13 3.30 -5.01
CA THR A 256 -15.89 2.22 -4.03
C THR A 256 -14.52 2.41 -3.36
N SER A 257 -13.52 2.78 -4.15
CA SER A 257 -12.21 3.22 -3.67
C SER A 257 -12.30 4.46 -2.78
N LEU A 258 -13.06 5.49 -3.18
CA LEU A 258 -13.27 6.69 -2.36
C LEU A 258 -13.99 6.38 -1.04
N LEU A 259 -14.95 5.43 -1.05
CA LEU A 259 -15.56 4.94 0.18
C LEU A 259 -14.53 4.32 1.12
N PHE A 260 -13.52 3.61 0.61
CA PHE A 260 -12.42 3.14 1.45
C PHE A 260 -11.68 4.30 2.08
N GLY A 261 -11.26 5.31 1.29
CA GLY A 261 -10.55 6.48 1.79
C GLY A 261 -11.31 7.18 2.92
N ALA A 262 -12.63 7.33 2.78
CA ALA A 262 -13.48 7.91 3.82
C ALA A 262 -13.59 7.03 5.07
N LEU A 263 -13.83 5.72 4.90
CA LEU A 263 -14.01 4.80 6.02
C LEU A 263 -12.70 4.57 6.79
N ALA A 264 -11.61 4.29 6.07
CA ALA A 264 -10.30 4.01 6.66
C ALA A 264 -9.75 5.22 7.40
N SER A 265 -9.86 6.42 6.83
CA SER A 265 -9.41 7.64 7.51
C SER A 265 -10.20 7.91 8.80
N ARG A 266 -11.52 7.70 8.81
CA ARG A 266 -12.33 7.77 10.03
C ARG A 266 -11.95 6.70 11.05
N ILE A 267 -11.69 5.47 10.63
CA ILE A 267 -11.25 4.36 11.50
C ILE A 267 -9.90 4.68 12.14
N VAL A 268 -8.95 5.25 11.39
CA VAL A 268 -7.65 5.69 11.92
C VAL A 268 -7.82 6.71 13.04
N VAL A 269 -8.72 7.68 12.88
CA VAL A 269 -9.04 8.65 13.94
C VAL A 269 -9.51 7.96 15.22
N ASP A 270 -10.38 6.94 15.12
CA ASP A 270 -10.86 6.19 16.29
C ASP A 270 -9.75 5.35 16.94
N LEU A 271 -8.97 4.63 16.13
CA LEU A 271 -7.84 3.83 16.62
C LEU A 271 -6.85 4.70 17.40
N LEU A 272 -6.48 5.87 16.86
CA LEU A 272 -5.55 6.80 17.51
C LEU A 272 -6.15 7.55 18.70
N ALA A 273 -7.48 7.64 18.77
CA ALA A 273 -8.18 8.13 19.95
C ALA A 273 -8.28 7.09 21.08
N GLY A 274 -7.90 5.82 20.82
CA GLY A 274 -8.09 4.71 21.74
C GLY A 274 -9.54 4.22 21.82
N GLU A 275 -10.37 4.56 20.84
CA GLU A 275 -11.77 4.18 20.78
C GLU A 275 -11.93 2.79 20.17
N ARG A 276 -13.00 2.08 20.56
CA ARG A 276 -13.31 0.77 19.97
C ARG A 276 -13.84 0.95 18.56
N VAL A 277 -13.25 0.23 17.61
CA VAL A 277 -13.67 0.22 16.21
C VAL A 277 -14.43 -1.04 15.84
N ARG A 278 -15.37 -0.91 14.90
CA ARG A 278 -16.06 -2.07 14.33
C ARG A 278 -15.08 -2.90 13.50
N ARG A 279 -14.98 -4.20 13.80
CA ARG A 279 -14.15 -5.15 13.03
C ARG A 279 -14.62 -5.34 11.59
N HIS A 280 -15.92 -5.15 11.32
CA HIS A 280 -16.52 -5.33 10.01
C HIS A 280 -17.39 -4.13 9.66
N THR A 281 -17.06 -3.43 8.58
CA THR A 281 -17.85 -2.30 8.06
C THR A 281 -18.13 -2.54 6.58
N VAL A 282 -19.40 -2.43 6.19
CA VAL A 282 -19.85 -2.62 4.81
C VAL A 282 -20.69 -1.41 4.41
N ILE A 283 -20.34 -0.76 3.31
CA ILE A 283 -21.15 0.28 2.69
C ILE A 283 -21.39 -0.11 1.23
N ASP A 284 -22.65 -0.10 0.82
CA ASP A 284 -23.05 -0.45 -0.54
C ASP A 284 -23.66 0.77 -1.23
N ALA A 285 -22.85 1.41 -2.07
CA ALA A 285 -23.25 2.60 -2.83
C ALA A 285 -24.39 2.28 -3.80
N HIS A 286 -24.38 1.08 -4.40
CA HIS A 286 -25.42 0.66 -5.34
C HIS A 286 -26.76 0.51 -4.65
N GLN A 287 -26.80 -0.18 -3.50
CA GLN A 287 -28.03 -0.36 -2.73
C GLN A 287 -28.57 0.96 -2.18
N ALA A 288 -27.69 1.89 -1.80
CA ALA A 288 -28.08 3.20 -1.31
C ALA A 288 -28.86 4.02 -2.35
N VAL A 289 -28.57 3.86 -3.65
CA VAL A 289 -29.17 4.67 -4.73
C VAL A 289 -30.17 3.92 -5.60
N ARG A 290 -30.23 2.57 -5.55
CA ARG A 290 -31.16 1.76 -6.34
C ARG A 290 -32.61 2.02 -5.94
N THR A 291 -33.51 1.98 -6.92
CA THR A 291 -34.97 1.92 -6.68
C THR A 291 -35.37 0.60 -6.02
N ALA A 292 -36.51 0.58 -5.34
CA ALA A 292 -37.00 -0.60 -4.60
C ALA A 292 -37.05 -1.87 -5.48
N GLY A 293 -37.56 -1.77 -6.71
CA GLY A 293 -37.61 -2.91 -7.65
C GLY A 293 -36.22 -3.46 -8.01
N ARG A 294 -35.22 -2.59 -8.23
CA ARG A 294 -33.84 -3.03 -8.52
C ARG A 294 -33.17 -3.63 -7.30
N ARG A 295 -33.45 -3.13 -6.09
CA ARG A 295 -32.98 -3.72 -4.83
C ARG A 295 -33.55 -5.14 -4.65
N MET A 296 -34.85 -5.30 -4.85
CA MET A 296 -35.50 -6.62 -4.79
C MET A 296 -34.93 -7.59 -5.82
N SER A 297 -34.85 -7.19 -7.08
CA SER A 297 -34.28 -8.03 -8.16
C SER A 297 -32.85 -8.50 -7.81
N ALA A 298 -31.99 -7.60 -7.34
CA ALA A 298 -30.64 -7.95 -6.90
C ALA A 298 -30.64 -8.93 -5.72
N GLN A 299 -31.51 -8.71 -4.73
CA GLN A 299 -31.62 -9.57 -3.55
C GLN A 299 -32.12 -10.98 -3.90
N TRP A 300 -33.06 -11.10 -4.83
CA TRP A 300 -33.65 -12.38 -5.26
C TRP A 300 -32.71 -13.17 -6.18
N GLY A 301 -31.95 -12.50 -7.04
CA GLY A 301 -30.96 -13.17 -7.90
C GLY A 301 -29.71 -13.64 -7.16
N ARG A 302 -29.42 -13.07 -5.99
CA ARG A 302 -28.17 -13.29 -5.26
C ARG A 302 -27.91 -14.74 -4.85
N PRO A 303 -28.87 -15.50 -4.27
CA PRO A 303 -28.61 -16.90 -3.88
C PRO A 303 -28.24 -17.78 -5.08
N VAL A 304 -28.91 -17.58 -6.21
CA VAL A 304 -28.64 -18.31 -7.46
C VAL A 304 -27.23 -17.99 -7.96
N GLN A 305 -26.88 -16.71 -8.06
CA GLN A 305 -25.54 -16.31 -8.52
C GLN A 305 -24.43 -16.78 -7.58
N ALA A 306 -24.66 -16.74 -6.26
CA ALA A 306 -23.71 -17.25 -5.27
C ALA A 306 -23.47 -18.76 -5.45
N LEU A 307 -24.53 -19.54 -5.63
CA LEU A 307 -24.43 -20.99 -5.81
C LEU A 307 -23.71 -21.34 -7.13
N LEU A 308 -24.00 -20.62 -8.21
CA LEU A 308 -23.28 -20.78 -9.48
C LEU A 308 -21.80 -20.44 -9.35
N ALA A 309 -21.46 -19.34 -8.66
CA ALA A 309 -20.07 -18.94 -8.44
C ALA A 309 -19.30 -19.97 -7.59
N LEU A 310 -19.93 -20.53 -6.54
CA LEU A 310 -19.34 -21.59 -5.72
C LEU A 310 -19.10 -22.87 -6.53
N ARG A 311 -20.05 -23.25 -7.39
CA ARG A 311 -19.91 -24.40 -8.29
C ARG A 311 -18.75 -24.22 -9.27
N ASP A 312 -18.67 -23.05 -9.90
CA ASP A 312 -17.64 -22.75 -10.90
C ASP A 312 -16.25 -22.69 -10.23
N LEU A 313 -16.16 -22.12 -9.01
CA LEU A 313 -14.93 -22.14 -8.20
C LEU A 313 -14.50 -23.58 -7.85
N ALA A 314 -15.42 -24.43 -7.40
CA ALA A 314 -15.12 -25.81 -7.07
C ALA A 314 -14.60 -26.62 -8.28
N ARG A 315 -15.07 -26.30 -9.50
CA ARG A 315 -14.56 -26.88 -10.75
C ARG A 315 -13.13 -26.42 -11.04
N SER A 316 -12.86 -25.11 -10.94
CA SER A 316 -11.53 -24.54 -11.20
C SER A 316 -10.43 -25.12 -10.30
N GLN A 317 -10.76 -25.50 -9.06
CA GLN A 317 -9.82 -26.10 -8.13
C GLN A 317 -9.46 -27.55 -8.48
N ARG A 318 -10.34 -28.26 -9.19
CA ARG A 318 -10.07 -29.64 -9.63
C ARG A 318 -9.17 -29.70 -10.87
N SER A 319 -9.06 -28.60 -11.60
CA SER A 319 -8.23 -28.46 -12.80
C SER A 319 -6.81 -27.96 -12.53
N VAL A 320 -6.47 -27.57 -11.28
CA VAL A 320 -5.10 -27.22 -10.91
C VAL A 320 -4.33 -28.53 -10.64
N PRO A 321 -3.30 -28.88 -11.43
CA PRO A 321 -2.50 -30.08 -11.15
C PRO A 321 -1.85 -29.96 -9.77
N PRO A 322 -1.66 -31.08 -9.04
CA PRO A 322 -0.95 -31.06 -7.78
C PRO A 322 0.44 -30.43 -7.96
N PRO A 323 0.97 -29.72 -6.94
CA PRO A 323 2.29 -29.11 -7.05
C PRO A 323 3.31 -30.19 -7.43
N ALA A 324 4.12 -29.90 -8.46
CA ALA A 324 5.20 -30.79 -8.86
C ALA A 324 6.11 -31.04 -7.63
N PRO A 325 6.57 -32.28 -7.40
CA PRO A 325 7.51 -32.56 -6.32
C PRO A 325 8.72 -31.64 -6.48
N ALA A 326 9.20 -31.09 -5.35
CA ALA A 326 10.35 -30.20 -5.35
C ALA A 326 11.51 -30.87 -6.09
N SER A 327 11.98 -30.22 -7.16
CA SER A 327 13.18 -30.68 -7.86
C SER A 327 14.32 -30.74 -6.85
N PRO A 328 15.12 -31.83 -6.82
CA PRO A 328 16.26 -31.91 -5.92
C PRO A 328 17.19 -30.71 -6.19
N PRO A 329 17.85 -30.18 -5.16
CA PRO A 329 18.76 -29.05 -5.33
C PRO A 329 19.77 -29.38 -6.43
N ALA A 330 19.93 -28.47 -7.39
CA ALA A 330 20.93 -28.62 -8.43
C ALA A 330 22.31 -28.85 -7.79
N PRO A 331 23.12 -29.80 -8.28
CA PRO A 331 24.45 -30.04 -7.72
C PRO A 331 25.26 -28.74 -7.78
N ALA A 332 25.91 -28.41 -6.66
CA ALA A 332 26.70 -27.21 -6.52
C ALA A 332 27.72 -27.12 -7.66
N SER A 333 27.70 -26.01 -8.40
CA SER A 333 28.75 -25.72 -9.38
C SER A 333 30.10 -25.62 -8.66
N PRO A 334 31.17 -26.24 -9.18
CA PRO A 334 32.46 -26.20 -8.51
C PRO A 334 33.01 -24.77 -8.45
N PRO A 335 33.78 -24.43 -7.40
CA PRO A 335 34.30 -23.08 -7.20
C PRO A 335 35.19 -22.63 -8.37
N ALA A 336 35.05 -21.37 -8.75
CA ALA A 336 35.68 -20.73 -9.91
C ALA A 336 37.22 -20.60 -9.87
N SER A 337 37.91 -21.28 -8.96
CA SER A 337 39.37 -21.23 -8.80
C SER A 337 40.13 -22.29 -9.61
N LEU A 338 39.47 -23.15 -10.39
CA LEU A 338 40.12 -24.15 -11.25
C LEU A 338 40.11 -23.81 -12.76
N ALA A 339 39.48 -22.70 -13.17
CA ALA A 339 39.38 -22.32 -14.59
C ALA A 339 40.57 -21.48 -15.11
N ARG A 340 41.58 -21.17 -14.30
CA ARG A 340 42.73 -20.32 -14.70
C ARG A 340 44.06 -21.04 -14.89
N ALA A 341 44.10 -22.37 -14.83
CA ALA A 341 45.34 -23.13 -15.02
C ALA A 341 45.52 -23.76 -16.42
N ALA A 342 44.57 -23.59 -17.36
CA ALA A 342 44.59 -24.29 -18.65
C ALA A 342 44.79 -23.38 -19.89
N GLN A 343 45.12 -22.10 -19.73
CA GLN A 343 45.31 -21.17 -20.87
C GLN A 343 46.71 -20.55 -20.97
N ALA A 344 47.73 -21.22 -20.45
CA ALA A 344 49.12 -20.80 -20.64
C ALA A 344 50.01 -21.97 -21.06
N ALA A 345 49.98 -22.32 -22.34
CA ALA A 345 51.12 -22.95 -23.03
C ALA A 345 51.04 -22.68 -24.55
N PRO A 346 52.18 -22.45 -25.24
CA PRO A 346 52.21 -21.81 -26.56
C PRO A 346 52.10 -22.79 -27.72
N SER A 347 51.47 -22.33 -28.80
CA SER A 347 51.36 -22.99 -30.09
C SER A 347 52.72 -23.17 -30.78
N THR A 348 53.09 -24.41 -31.09
CA THR A 348 54.15 -24.74 -32.05
C THR A 348 53.56 -25.47 -33.26
N THR A 349 53.67 -24.78 -34.40
CA THR A 349 53.93 -25.25 -35.78
C THR A 349 53.87 -26.74 -36.12
N GLY A 350 53.26 -27.07 -37.27
CA GLY A 350 53.93 -27.91 -38.28
C GLY A 350 53.10 -28.97 -39.03
N ALA A 351 52.57 -28.58 -40.19
CA ALA A 351 52.67 -29.22 -41.52
C ALA A 351 52.33 -30.71 -41.79
N ALA A 352 51.77 -30.88 -43.01
CA ALA A 352 51.68 -32.07 -43.89
C ALA A 352 50.53 -33.05 -43.57
N ARG A 353 49.65 -33.45 -44.51
CA ARG A 353 49.69 -33.50 -45.99
C ARG A 353 48.37 -33.07 -46.61
#